data_AF-K6YJR7-F1
#
_entry.id   AF-K6YJR7-F1
#
_cell.length_a   1.000
_cell.length_b   1.000
_cell.length_c   1.000
_cell.angle_alpha   90.00
_cell.angle_beta   90.00
_cell.angle_gamma   90.00
#
_symmetry.space_group_name_H-M   'P 1'
#
loop_
_entity.id
_entity.type
_entity.pdbx_description
1 polymer ?
#
loop_
_entity_poly.entity_id
_entity_poly.type
_entity_poly.pdbx_seq_one_letter_code
_entity_poly.pdbx_strand_id
1 'polypeptide(L)'
;MMKNQLTVTIFVLFSTLLTSLQVSSTELLSGAELINNNCARCHNSRPIQEFSKSEWKVIMPHMREKAHLKGAEVQAILEFMEIATTPAQAMNVKEVVNIAADPKEVLTRYGCQGCHQVQGAGGTLGPSLDNVISEKGRAFFLRKVKEPQFNNASSAMPQMPITDEELEALAEFLSSK
;
A
#
# COMPACT_ATOMS: atom_id res chain seq x y z
N MET A 1 30.62 -66.06 34.37
CA MET A 1 29.33 -65.44 34.71
C MET A 1 28.89 -64.61 33.52
N MET A 2 27.72 -64.90 32.99
CA MET A 2 27.21 -64.53 31.66
C MET A 2 27.01 -63.02 31.47
N LYS A 3 27.18 -62.53 30.23
CA LYS A 3 26.18 -61.65 29.58
C LYS A 3 26.33 -61.67 28.06
N ASN A 4 25.23 -62.04 27.42
CA ASN A 4 25.01 -62.23 25.99
C ASN A 4 25.27 -60.94 25.20
N GLN A 5 25.95 -61.06 24.07
CA GLN A 5 25.98 -60.05 23.00
C GLN A 5 25.44 -60.70 21.72
N LEU A 6 24.14 -60.56 21.53
CA LEU A 6 23.39 -60.73 20.28
C LEU A 6 22.06 -60.03 20.61
N THR A 7 21.53 -59.04 19.89
CA THR A 7 21.13 -59.08 18.48
C THR A 7 20.43 -57.73 18.19
N VAL A 8 20.41 -57.30 16.91
CA VAL A 8 19.46 -56.32 16.30
C VAL A 8 19.65 -54.86 16.78
N THR A 9 19.70 -53.80 15.97
CA THR A 9 18.85 -53.47 14.84
C THR A 9 19.48 -52.28 14.12
N ILE A 10 19.65 -52.41 12.80
CA ILE A 10 19.47 -51.40 11.76
C ILE A 10 19.35 -49.98 12.33
N PHE A 11 20.44 -49.21 12.23
CA PHE A 11 20.42 -47.76 12.43
C PHE A 11 19.40 -47.20 11.44
N VAL A 12 18.22 -46.90 11.96
CA VAL A 12 17.06 -46.50 11.20
C VAL A 12 17.41 -45.20 10.47
N LEU A 13 17.42 -45.31 9.14
CA LEU A 13 17.28 -44.23 8.16
C LEU A 13 16.01 -43.42 8.42
N PHE A 14 15.97 -42.68 9.53
CA PHE A 14 14.83 -41.88 9.95
C PHE A 14 15.26 -40.54 10.57
N SER A 15 16.31 -39.93 10.03
CA SER A 15 16.48 -38.48 10.14
C SER A 15 15.61 -37.82 9.10
N THR A 16 14.31 -37.79 9.41
CA THR A 16 13.38 -36.70 9.12
C THR A 16 13.75 -35.85 7.90
N LEU A 17 13.25 -36.30 6.75
CA LEU A 17 12.95 -35.48 5.59
C LEU A 17 11.88 -34.43 5.98
N LEU A 18 12.23 -33.46 6.85
CA LEU A 18 11.55 -32.17 6.87
C LEU A 18 12.25 -31.32 5.82
N THR A 19 11.97 -31.63 4.55
CA THR A 19 12.03 -30.60 3.52
C THR A 19 11.08 -29.51 3.98
N SER A 20 11.68 -28.42 4.45
CA SER A 20 11.01 -27.15 4.66
C SER A 20 10.24 -26.82 3.39
N LEU A 21 8.92 -27.03 3.42
CA LEU A 21 7.99 -26.32 2.55
C LEU A 21 8.13 -24.84 2.94
N GLN A 22 9.18 -24.19 2.45
CA GLN A 22 9.22 -22.74 2.36
C GLN A 22 8.17 -22.37 1.32
N VAL A 23 6.91 -22.31 1.75
CA VAL A 23 5.90 -21.52 1.07
C VAL A 23 6.44 -20.11 1.13
N SER A 24 7.11 -19.69 0.06
CA SER A 24 7.43 -18.30 -0.19
C SER A 24 6.10 -17.59 -0.38
N SER A 25 5.47 -17.17 0.73
CA SER A 25 4.41 -16.18 0.69
C SER A 25 5.12 -14.87 0.34
N THR A 26 5.24 -14.59 -0.96
CA THR A 26 5.43 -13.21 -1.40
C THR A 26 4.33 -12.40 -0.72
N GLU A 27 4.70 -11.50 0.20
CA GLU A 27 3.73 -10.57 0.79
C GLU A 27 2.94 -9.92 -0.35
N LEU A 28 1.61 -9.93 -0.23
CA LEU A 28 0.76 -9.33 -1.24
C LEU A 28 1.04 -7.82 -1.24
N LEU A 29 1.48 -7.30 -2.39
CA LEU A 29 1.64 -5.87 -2.58
C LEU A 29 0.33 -5.14 -2.31
N SER A 30 0.42 -3.95 -1.71
CA SER A 30 -0.75 -3.09 -1.52
C SER A 30 -1.34 -2.65 -2.87
N GLY A 31 -2.62 -2.27 -2.87
CA GLY A 31 -3.28 -1.75 -4.07
C GLY A 31 -2.55 -0.55 -4.70
N ALA A 32 -1.98 0.33 -3.87
CA ALA A 32 -1.20 1.47 -4.33
C ALA A 32 0.11 1.05 -5.03
N GLU A 33 0.84 0.10 -4.45
CA GLU A 33 2.05 -0.46 -5.07
C GLU A 33 1.73 -1.20 -6.37
N LEU A 34 0.63 -1.95 -6.41
CA LEU A 34 0.18 -2.64 -7.62
C LEU A 34 -0.14 -1.64 -8.74
N ILE A 35 -0.75 -0.50 -8.44
CA ILE A 35 -1.00 0.58 -9.40
C ILE A 35 0.32 1.17 -9.92
N ASN A 36 1.25 1.50 -9.01
CA ASN A 36 2.58 2.00 -9.38
C ASN A 36 3.34 1.02 -10.28
N ASN A 37 3.32 -0.27 -9.95
CA ASN A 37 4.12 -1.29 -10.62
C ASN A 37 3.51 -1.75 -11.96
N ASN A 38 2.19 -1.62 -12.16
CA ASN A 38 1.51 -2.26 -13.29
C ASN A 38 0.69 -1.34 -14.18
N CYS A 39 0.07 -0.27 -13.65
CA CYS A 39 -0.90 0.52 -14.41
C CYS A 39 -0.23 1.63 -15.21
N ALA A 40 0.70 2.36 -14.59
CA ALA A 40 1.37 3.50 -15.20
C ALA A 40 2.35 3.13 -16.34
N ARG A 41 2.57 1.83 -16.58
CA ARG A 41 3.52 1.33 -17.59
C ARG A 41 3.02 1.47 -19.04
N CYS A 42 1.70 1.49 -19.24
CA CYS A 42 1.09 1.51 -20.58
C CYS A 42 0.43 2.85 -20.89
N HIS A 43 -0.13 3.51 -19.87
CA HIS A 43 -0.72 4.83 -19.96
C HIS A 43 -0.46 5.58 -18.66
N ASN A 44 -0.59 6.91 -18.67
CA ASN A 44 -0.54 7.68 -17.43
C ASN A 44 -1.63 7.19 -16.47
N SER A 45 -1.27 7.01 -15.20
CA SER A 45 -2.27 6.69 -14.18
C SER A 45 -3.36 7.77 -14.18
N ARG A 46 -4.62 7.35 -14.22
CA ARG A 46 -5.78 8.24 -14.24
C ARG A 46 -6.24 8.48 -12.79
N PRO A 47 -6.89 9.62 -12.49
CA PRO A 47 -7.52 9.81 -11.19
C PRO A 47 -8.49 8.67 -10.91
N ILE A 48 -8.41 8.06 -9.72
CA ILE A 48 -9.27 6.93 -9.35
C ILE A 48 -10.75 7.31 -9.37
N GLN A 49 -11.05 8.57 -9.02
CA GLN A 49 -12.39 9.14 -8.95
C GLN A 49 -13.01 9.43 -10.32
N GLU A 50 -12.27 9.22 -11.42
CA GLU A 50 -12.80 9.40 -12.77
C GLU A 50 -13.93 8.43 -13.11
N PHE A 51 -13.91 7.23 -12.51
CA PHE A 51 -14.93 6.20 -12.70
C PHE A 51 -15.53 5.76 -11.37
N SER A 52 -16.82 5.40 -11.38
CA SER A 52 -17.48 4.76 -10.24
C SER A 52 -16.94 3.36 -9.97
N LYS A 53 -17.18 2.83 -8.77
CA LYS A 53 -16.83 1.43 -8.42
C LYS A 53 -17.44 0.42 -9.39
N SER A 54 -18.66 0.66 -9.89
CA SER A 54 -19.32 -0.19 -10.88
C SER A 54 -18.63 -0.16 -12.23
N GLU A 55 -18.19 1.02 -12.69
CA GLU A 55 -17.45 1.16 -13.95
C GLU A 55 -16.06 0.53 -13.83
N TRP A 56 -15.35 0.73 -12.73
CA TRP A 56 -14.06 0.08 -12.48
C TRP A 56 -14.17 -1.45 -12.49
N LYS A 57 -15.26 -2.04 -11.99
CA LYS A 57 -15.51 -3.49 -12.10
C LYS A 57 -15.64 -3.99 -13.55
N VAL A 58 -15.98 -3.11 -14.49
CA VAL A 58 -16.02 -3.42 -15.93
C VAL A 58 -14.67 -3.16 -16.60
N ILE A 59 -13.95 -2.10 -16.22
CA ILE A 59 -12.66 -1.71 -16.81
C ILE A 59 -11.52 -2.64 -16.33
N MET A 60 -11.48 -2.95 -15.04
CA MET A 60 -10.40 -3.72 -14.41
C MET A 60 -10.17 -5.12 -15.03
N PRO A 61 -11.19 -5.90 -15.43
CA PRO A 61 -10.97 -7.17 -16.13
C PRO A 61 -10.10 -7.05 -17.39
N HIS A 62 -10.27 -5.98 -18.18
CA HIS A 62 -9.44 -5.74 -19.36
C HIS A 62 -8.01 -5.38 -18.97
N MET A 63 -7.84 -4.48 -18.01
CA MET A 63 -6.51 -4.09 -17.53
C MET A 63 -5.80 -5.25 -16.85
N ARG A 64 -6.51 -6.09 -16.09
CA ARG A 64 -6.00 -7.30 -15.45
C ARG A 64 -5.33 -8.23 -16.45
N GLU A 65 -6.01 -8.53 -17.55
CA GLU A 65 -5.48 -9.41 -18.59
C GLU A 65 -4.21 -8.79 -19.22
N LYS A 66 -4.25 -7.50 -19.55
CA LYS A 66 -3.10 -6.77 -20.11
C LYS A 66 -1.93 -6.62 -19.12
N ALA A 67 -2.23 -6.54 -17.83
CA ALA A 67 -1.27 -6.39 -16.74
C ALA A 67 -0.76 -7.75 -16.21
N HIS A 68 -1.42 -8.85 -16.58
CA HIS A 68 -1.23 -10.19 -16.04
C HIS A 68 -1.46 -10.29 -14.52
N LEU A 69 -2.44 -9.53 -14.02
CA LEU A 69 -2.77 -9.50 -12.59
C LEU A 69 -3.59 -10.75 -12.17
N LYS A 70 -3.26 -11.28 -10.99
CA LYS A 70 -4.02 -12.32 -10.29
C LYS A 70 -5.29 -11.73 -9.68
N GLY A 71 -6.26 -12.60 -9.38
CA GLY A 71 -7.52 -12.17 -8.77
C GLY A 71 -7.34 -11.43 -7.45
N ALA A 72 -6.44 -11.90 -6.59
CA ALA A 72 -6.11 -11.24 -5.32
C ALA A 72 -5.51 -9.84 -5.50
N GLU A 73 -4.66 -9.64 -6.51
CA GLU A 73 -4.07 -8.34 -6.82
C GLU A 73 -5.13 -7.34 -7.31
N VAL A 74 -6.06 -7.80 -8.15
CA VAL A 74 -7.21 -6.97 -8.57
C VAL A 74 -8.06 -6.57 -7.36
N GLN A 75 -8.30 -7.49 -6.43
CA GLN A 75 -9.06 -7.19 -5.22
C GLN A 75 -8.36 -6.14 -4.35
N ALA A 76 -7.04 -6.26 -4.15
CA ALA A 76 -6.25 -5.27 -3.42
C ALA A 76 -6.29 -3.88 -4.07
N ILE A 77 -6.26 -3.80 -5.41
CA ILE A 77 -6.43 -2.54 -6.15
C ILE A 77 -7.82 -1.94 -5.90
N LEU A 78 -8.88 -2.75 -5.98
CA LEU A 78 -10.26 -2.29 -5.77
C LEU A 78 -10.51 -1.80 -4.35
N GLU A 79 -9.90 -2.43 -3.34
CA GLU A 79 -9.95 -2.00 -1.94
C GLU A 79 -9.25 -0.65 -1.73
N PHE A 80 -8.08 -0.46 -2.34
CA PHE A 80 -7.40 0.84 -2.33
C PHE A 80 -8.24 1.94 -3.00
N MET A 81 -8.87 1.63 -4.14
CA MET A 81 -9.77 2.58 -4.82
C MET A 81 -11.00 2.93 -3.98
N GLU A 82 -11.51 1.98 -3.19
CA GLU A 82 -12.63 2.21 -2.27
C GLU A 82 -12.24 3.16 -1.13
N ILE A 83 -11.04 3.01 -0.55
CA ILE A 83 -10.51 3.97 0.43
C ILE A 83 -10.45 5.37 -0.19
N ALA A 84 -9.87 5.50 -1.39
CA ALA A 84 -9.75 6.76 -2.12
C ALA A 84 -11.09 7.39 -2.59
N THR A 85 -12.20 6.65 -2.54
CA THR A 85 -13.52 7.15 -2.98
C THR A 85 -14.49 7.35 -1.82
N THR A 86 -14.07 7.01 -0.60
CA THR A 86 -14.86 7.23 0.62
C THR A 86 -14.74 8.70 1.05
N PRO A 87 -15.83 9.40 1.39
CA PRO A 87 -15.75 10.74 1.96
C PRO A 87 -15.02 10.72 3.32
N ALA A 88 -14.15 11.70 3.59
CA ALA A 88 -13.41 11.81 4.85
C ALA A 88 -14.30 11.74 6.10
N GLN A 89 -15.54 12.24 6.02
CA GLN A 89 -16.49 12.23 7.14
C GLN A 89 -17.24 10.90 7.34
N ALA A 90 -17.17 9.96 6.39
CA ALA A 90 -17.90 8.69 6.46
C ALA A 90 -17.19 7.61 7.30
N MET A 91 -15.93 7.84 7.71
CA MET A 91 -15.29 7.04 8.75
C MET A 91 -15.92 7.39 10.11
N ASN A 92 -16.99 6.67 10.49
CA ASN A 92 -17.52 6.73 11.85
C ASN A 92 -16.52 6.05 12.77
N VAL A 93 -15.54 6.82 13.26
CA VAL A 93 -14.54 6.29 14.17
C VAL A 93 -15.15 6.19 15.57
N LYS A 94 -15.94 5.13 15.74
CA LYS A 94 -16.31 4.65 17.07
C LYS A 94 -15.02 4.09 17.66
N GLU A 95 -14.38 4.92 18.50
CA GLU A 95 -13.14 4.65 19.24
C GLU A 95 -11.81 5.12 18.57
N VAL A 96 -11.71 6.43 18.23
CA VAL A 96 -10.40 7.10 18.34
C VAL A 96 -10.19 7.35 19.83
N VAL A 97 -9.41 6.49 20.48
CA VAL A 97 -8.71 6.94 21.69
C VAL A 97 -7.82 8.10 21.24
N ASN A 98 -7.95 9.27 21.89
CA ASN A 98 -7.11 10.47 21.68
C ASN A 98 -5.62 10.14 21.88
N ILE A 99 -5.02 9.52 20.88
CA ILE A 99 -3.59 9.35 20.69
C ILE A 99 -3.32 10.13 19.41
N ALA A 100 -2.37 11.06 19.47
CA ALA A 100 -1.95 11.81 18.28
C ALA A 100 -1.73 10.84 17.11
N ALA A 101 -2.28 11.14 15.94
CA ALA A 101 -2.20 10.26 14.78
C ALA A 101 -0.73 9.91 14.49
N ASP A 102 -0.36 8.63 14.51
CA ASP A 102 0.99 8.21 14.14
C ASP A 102 1.17 8.45 12.63
N PRO A 103 2.07 9.36 12.20
CA PRO A 103 2.25 9.66 10.78
C PRO A 103 2.65 8.42 9.96
N LYS A 104 3.33 7.44 10.55
CA LYS A 104 3.66 6.19 9.86
C LYS A 104 2.43 5.35 9.58
N GLU A 105 1.53 5.27 10.55
CA GLU A 105 0.25 4.57 10.39
C GLU A 105 -0.58 5.24 9.29
N VAL A 106 -0.63 6.57 9.27
CA VAL A 106 -1.33 7.34 8.23
C VAL A 106 -0.75 7.06 6.84
N LEU A 107 0.59 7.05 6.69
CA LEU A 107 1.26 6.70 5.44
C LEU A 107 0.92 5.30 4.95
N THR A 108 0.88 4.32 5.86
CA THR A 108 0.53 2.93 5.55
C THR A 108 -0.94 2.79 5.20
N ARG A 109 -1.84 3.33 6.02
CA ARG A 109 -3.31 3.19 5.88
C ARG A 109 -3.80 3.77 4.56
N TYR A 110 -3.26 4.92 4.16
CA TYR A 110 -3.62 5.57 2.89
C TYR A 110 -2.69 5.17 1.74
N GLY A 111 -1.77 4.23 1.94
CA GLY A 111 -0.91 3.69 0.87
C GLY A 111 -0.02 4.74 0.20
N CYS A 112 0.35 5.82 0.90
CA CYS A 112 1.11 6.94 0.34
C CYS A 112 2.42 6.47 -0.29
N GLN A 113 3.11 5.54 0.39
CA GLN A 113 4.37 4.97 -0.09
C GLN A 113 4.24 4.06 -1.31
N GLY A 114 3.02 3.65 -1.69
CA GLY A 114 2.82 2.88 -2.91
C GLY A 114 3.11 3.69 -4.17
N CYS A 115 2.89 5.01 -4.13
CA CYS A 115 3.18 5.93 -5.23
C CYS A 115 4.36 6.85 -4.96
N HIS A 116 4.58 7.25 -3.71
CA HIS A 116 5.59 8.23 -3.32
C HIS A 116 6.75 7.59 -2.56
N GLN A 117 7.93 8.19 -2.65
CA GLN A 117 9.02 7.87 -1.73
C GLN A 117 8.84 8.64 -0.41
N VAL A 118 9.11 7.93 0.68
CA VAL A 118 9.22 8.48 2.03
C VAL A 118 10.42 7.81 2.70
N GLN A 119 11.33 8.64 3.21
CA GLN A 119 12.65 8.28 3.72
C GLN A 119 13.46 7.43 2.74
N GLY A 120 13.43 7.79 1.45
CA GLY A 120 14.13 7.07 0.39
C GLY A 120 13.50 5.72 -0.02
N ALA A 121 12.34 5.35 0.51
CA ALA A 121 11.65 4.10 0.20
C ALA A 121 10.20 4.33 -0.27
N GLY A 122 9.77 3.55 -1.26
CA GLY A 122 8.41 3.60 -1.83
C GLY A 122 8.39 3.68 -3.35
N GLY A 123 7.22 4.04 -3.89
CA GLY A 123 6.97 4.17 -5.32
C GLY A 123 7.57 5.43 -5.94
N THR A 124 7.62 5.45 -7.27
CA THR A 124 8.18 6.56 -8.07
C THR A 124 7.16 7.19 -9.01
N LEU A 125 5.91 6.73 -8.99
CA LEU A 125 4.81 7.32 -9.76
C LEU A 125 4.52 8.75 -9.31
N GLY A 126 4.62 9.04 -8.01
CA GLY A 126 4.55 10.36 -7.43
C GLY A 126 5.94 10.92 -7.08
N PRO A 127 6.10 12.26 -6.98
CA PRO A 127 7.36 12.86 -6.52
C PRO A 127 7.68 12.44 -5.07
N SER A 128 8.95 12.36 -4.71
CA SER A 128 9.36 12.07 -3.32
C SER A 128 8.76 13.09 -2.33
N LEU A 129 8.39 12.60 -1.15
CA LEU A 129 7.90 13.43 -0.05
C LEU A 129 9.00 13.83 0.93
N ASP A 130 10.24 13.36 0.74
CA ASP A 130 11.32 13.50 1.72
C ASP A 130 11.64 14.94 2.12
N ASN A 131 11.52 15.87 1.17
CA ASN A 131 11.80 17.30 1.36
C ASN A 131 10.61 18.17 0.94
N VAL A 132 9.40 17.60 0.86
CA VAL A 132 8.26 18.31 0.25
C VAL A 132 7.92 19.61 0.98
N ILE A 133 8.09 19.64 2.30
CA ILE A 133 7.78 20.83 3.10
C ILE A 133 8.81 21.94 2.85
N SER A 134 10.11 21.62 2.85
CA SER A 134 11.16 22.61 2.62
C SER A 134 11.17 23.12 1.17
N GLU A 135 10.84 22.27 0.20
CA GLU A 135 10.84 22.64 -1.24
C GLU A 135 9.56 23.33 -1.72
N LYS A 136 8.39 22.95 -1.20
CA LYS A 136 7.09 23.47 -1.67
C LYS A 136 6.35 24.31 -0.64
N GLY A 137 6.73 24.21 0.62
CA GLY A 137 6.06 24.87 1.74
C GLY A 137 4.90 24.07 2.29
N ARG A 138 4.65 24.25 3.60
CA ARG A 138 3.61 23.55 4.34
C ARG A 138 2.21 23.76 3.76
N ALA A 139 1.85 25.00 3.44
CA ALA A 139 0.53 25.33 2.89
C ALA A 139 0.28 24.63 1.54
N PHE A 140 1.31 24.52 0.70
CA PHE A 140 1.21 23.76 -0.54
C PHE A 140 0.96 22.28 -0.27
N PHE A 141 1.72 21.66 0.63
CA PHE A 141 1.54 20.25 1.00
C PHE A 141 0.12 19.97 1.49
N LEU A 142 -0.38 20.76 2.45
CA LEU A 142 -1.74 20.60 2.98
C LEU A 142 -2.79 20.66 1.87
N ARG A 143 -2.70 21.68 1.01
CA ARG A 143 -3.65 21.85 -0.09
C ARG A 143 -3.51 20.72 -1.11
N LYS A 144 -2.29 20.27 -1.41
CA LYS A 144 -2.06 19.20 -2.38
C LYS A 144 -2.66 17.88 -1.92
N VAL A 145 -2.65 17.57 -0.63
CA VAL A 145 -3.28 16.33 -0.12
C VAL A 145 -4.81 16.46 -0.11
N LYS A 146 -5.35 17.63 0.28
CA LYS A 146 -6.82 17.87 0.32
C LYS A 146 -7.46 18.01 -1.07
N GLU A 147 -6.75 18.65 -2.00
CA GLU A 147 -7.20 18.98 -3.35
C GLU A 147 -6.14 18.55 -4.39
N PRO A 148 -5.90 17.25 -4.62
CA PRO A 148 -4.75 16.81 -5.44
C PRO A 148 -4.72 17.35 -6.87
N GLN A 149 -5.81 17.90 -7.38
CA GLN A 149 -5.97 18.39 -8.73
C GLN A 149 -5.85 19.92 -8.81
N PHE A 150 -5.68 20.63 -7.68
CA PHE A 150 -5.72 22.10 -7.62
C PHE A 150 -4.70 22.79 -8.53
N ASN A 151 -3.52 22.17 -8.72
CA ASN A 151 -2.44 22.68 -9.57
C ASN A 151 -2.20 21.86 -10.83
N ASN A 152 -2.95 20.76 -11.02
CA ASN A 152 -2.90 19.90 -12.20
C ASN A 152 -4.18 19.05 -12.25
N ALA A 153 -5.13 19.42 -13.11
CA ALA A 153 -6.39 18.71 -13.26
C ALA A 153 -6.22 17.23 -13.66
N SER A 154 -5.10 16.88 -14.31
CA SER A 154 -4.77 15.52 -14.73
C SER A 154 -3.93 14.75 -13.69
N SER A 155 -3.82 15.24 -12.45
CA SER A 155 -3.06 14.55 -11.40
C SER A 155 -3.68 13.20 -11.07
N ALA A 156 -2.86 12.14 -11.12
CA ALA A 156 -3.27 10.80 -10.72
C ALA A 156 -3.40 10.61 -9.19
N MET A 157 -2.94 11.59 -8.40
CA MET A 157 -2.98 11.52 -6.94
C MET A 157 -4.46 11.48 -6.51
N PRO A 158 -4.91 10.41 -5.84
CA PRO A 158 -6.29 10.31 -5.39
C PRO A 158 -6.57 11.29 -4.26
N GLN A 159 -7.80 11.75 -4.17
CA GLN A 159 -8.28 12.42 -2.96
C GLN A 159 -8.48 11.37 -1.87
N MET A 160 -7.73 11.48 -0.77
CA MET A 160 -7.80 10.52 0.34
C MET A 160 -8.73 11.03 1.45
N PRO A 161 -9.45 10.15 2.16
CA PRO A 161 -10.30 10.51 3.30
C PRO A 161 -9.49 10.84 4.56
N ILE A 162 -8.47 11.69 4.44
CA ILE A 162 -7.60 12.08 5.55
C ILE A 162 -8.24 13.18 6.40
N THR A 163 -8.09 13.07 7.71
CA THR A 163 -8.53 14.12 8.65
C THR A 163 -7.52 15.26 8.73
N ASP A 164 -7.95 16.40 9.28
CA ASP A 164 -7.06 17.55 9.47
C ASP A 164 -5.95 17.22 10.47
N GLU A 165 -6.27 16.49 11.55
CA GLU A 165 -5.30 16.04 12.55
C GLU A 165 -4.23 15.11 11.97
N GLU A 166 -4.63 14.14 11.14
CA GLU A 166 -3.69 13.23 10.46
C GLU A 166 -2.81 13.97 9.46
N LEU A 167 -3.39 14.92 8.71
CA LEU A 167 -2.64 15.70 7.73
C LEU A 167 -1.61 16.62 8.39
N GLU A 168 -1.97 17.22 9.53
CA GLU A 168 -1.05 18.03 10.34
C GLU A 168 0.09 17.16 10.91
N ALA A 169 -0.21 15.95 11.39
CA ALA A 169 0.81 15.00 11.85
C ALA A 169 1.77 14.59 10.73
N LEU A 170 1.27 14.36 9.51
CA LEU A 170 2.11 14.10 8.33
C LEU A 170 2.99 15.30 7.98
N ALA A 171 2.42 16.50 7.99
CA ALA A 171 3.18 17.70 7.67
C ALA A 171 4.32 17.93 8.67
N GLU A 172 4.09 17.71 9.97
CA GLU A 172 5.14 17.78 11.00
C GLU A 172 6.23 16.72 10.77
N PHE A 173 5.83 15.46 10.55
CA PHE A 173 6.76 14.36 10.27
C PHE A 173 7.64 14.61 9.03
N LEU A 174 7.10 15.27 8.01
CA LEU A 174 7.83 15.62 6.79
C LEU A 174 8.57 16.97 6.89
N SER A 175 8.37 17.73 7.97
CA SER A 175 9.07 19.00 8.23
C SER A 175 10.37 18.80 9.00
N SER A 176 10.49 17.70 9.76
CA SER A 176 11.62 17.46 10.66
C SER A 176 12.91 17.01 9.94
N LYS A 177 13.12 17.42 8.69
CA LYS A 177 14.28 17.09 7.85
C LYS A 177 14.82 18.31 7.12
#